data_AF-H0JQ32-F1
#
_entry.id   AF-H0JQ32-F1
#
_cell.length_a   1.000
_cell.length_b   1.000
_cell.length_c   1.000
_cell.angle_alpha   90.00
_cell.angle_beta   90.00
_cell.angle_gamma   90.00
#
_symmetry.space_group_name_H-M   'P 1'
#
loop_
_entity.id
_entity.type
_entity.pdbx_description
1 polymer ?
#
loop_
_entity_poly.entity_id
_entity_poly.type
_entity_poly.pdbx_seq_one_letter_code
_entity_poly.pdbx_strand_id
1 'polypeptide(L)'
;MDEPHDELDWLRNAVDRAESVPQDVVPGAGPTRESWLRMNDAVGTWTEVHTPGEVICDADGIPIGMTAGETNTVYFGGATVTPAQLEAVGLTPDDVPNLDVVDPPKRKDQK
;
A
#
# COMPACT_ATOMS: atom_id res chain seq x y z
N MET A 1 2.51 20.11 38.95
CA MET A 1 3.50 19.28 38.22
C MET A 1 2.84 18.98 36.90
N ASP A 2 3.16 19.78 35.89
CA ASP A 2 2.65 19.64 34.52
C ASP A 2 3.81 19.10 33.67
N GLU A 3 3.69 17.86 33.22
CA GLU A 3 4.46 17.37 32.08
C GLU A 3 3.51 16.61 31.15
N PRO A 4 3.25 17.18 29.97
CA PRO A 4 2.92 16.34 28.83
C PRO A 4 3.60 16.88 27.57
N HIS A 5 4.79 16.37 27.22
CA HIS A 5 5.35 16.64 25.89
C HIS A 5 6.18 15.52 25.23
N ASP A 6 6.40 14.37 25.87
CA ASP A 6 7.23 13.30 25.28
C ASP A 6 6.50 12.35 24.29
N GLU A 7 5.17 12.23 24.35
CA GLU A 7 4.44 11.20 23.57
C GLU A 7 4.35 11.47 22.06
N LEU A 8 4.64 12.69 21.59
CA LEU A 8 4.53 13.06 20.16
C LEU A 8 5.88 13.30 19.48
N ASP A 9 6.98 13.31 20.24
CA ASP A 9 8.31 13.57 19.69
C ASP A 9 8.87 12.37 18.92
N TRP A 10 8.44 11.15 19.24
CA TRP A 10 8.77 9.98 18.42
C TRP A 10 8.05 10.00 17.06
N LEU A 11 6.82 10.52 17.00
CA LEU A 11 6.08 10.70 15.74
C LEU A 11 6.73 11.77 14.85
N ARG A 12 7.16 12.90 15.44
CA ARG A 12 7.94 13.92 14.71
C ARG A 12 9.25 13.35 14.20
N ASN A 13 9.99 12.63 15.04
CA ASN A 13 11.24 11.98 14.63
C ASN A 13 11.03 10.89 13.57
N ALA A 14 9.91 10.16 13.58
CA ALA A 14 9.59 9.17 12.56
C ALA A 14 9.26 9.81 11.20
N VAL A 15 8.60 10.96 11.22
CA VAL A 15 8.30 11.74 10.00
C VAL A 15 9.56 12.44 9.46
N ASP A 16 10.42 12.99 10.34
CA ASP A 16 11.69 13.60 9.93
C ASP A 16 12.74 12.57 9.49
N ARG A 17 12.66 11.32 9.96
CA ARG A 17 13.48 10.18 9.52
C ARG A 17 12.91 9.44 8.32
N ALA A 18 11.87 9.96 7.67
CA ALA A 18 11.55 9.54 6.32
C ALA A 18 12.72 9.96 5.44
N GLU A 19 13.76 9.10 5.37
CA GLU A 19 14.87 9.22 4.44
C GLU A 19 14.27 9.56 3.09
N SER A 20 14.66 10.72 2.55
CA SER A 20 14.19 11.16 1.25
C SER A 20 14.42 10.02 0.28
N VAL A 21 13.33 9.48 -0.25
CA VAL A 21 13.36 8.43 -1.28
C VAL A 21 14.42 8.84 -2.31
N PRO A 22 15.43 8.00 -2.59
CA PRO A 22 16.52 8.36 -3.51
C PRO A 22 15.94 8.91 -4.82
N GLN A 23 16.55 9.96 -5.38
CA GLN A 23 15.99 10.70 -6.52
C GLN A 23 15.79 9.84 -7.78
N ASP A 24 16.49 8.71 -7.86
CA ASP A 24 16.42 7.71 -8.91
C ASP A 24 15.28 6.69 -8.72
N VAL A 25 14.63 6.67 -7.56
CA VAL A 25 13.43 5.88 -7.31
C VAL A 25 12.22 6.62 -7.90
N VAL A 26 11.80 6.17 -9.07
CA VAL A 26 10.57 6.64 -9.72
C VAL A 26 9.37 6.09 -8.93
N PRO A 27 8.41 6.92 -8.51
CA PRO A 27 7.18 6.43 -7.90
C PRO A 27 6.51 5.44 -8.84
N GLY A 28 6.13 4.27 -8.33
CA GLY A 28 5.39 3.29 -9.12
C GLY A 28 4.12 3.91 -9.68
N ALA A 29 3.76 3.57 -10.93
CA ALA A 29 2.61 4.13 -11.65
C ALA A 29 1.23 3.82 -11.02
N GLY A 30 1.21 3.20 -9.83
CA GLY A 30 0.01 2.70 -9.19
C GLY A 30 -0.55 1.44 -9.87
N PRO A 31 -1.71 0.95 -9.40
CA PRO A 31 -2.38 -0.19 -10.03
C PRO A 31 -2.91 0.18 -11.42
N THR A 32 -2.76 -0.76 -12.35
CA THR A 32 -3.29 -0.61 -13.72
C THR A 32 -4.80 -0.79 -13.76
N ARG A 33 -5.42 -0.42 -14.89
CA ARG A 33 -6.84 -0.74 -15.19
C ARG A 33 -7.17 -2.22 -14.93
N GLU A 34 -6.33 -3.11 -15.44
CA GLU A 34 -6.49 -4.56 -15.32
C GLU A 34 -6.34 -5.02 -13.87
N SER A 35 -5.44 -4.40 -13.10
CA SER A 35 -5.29 -4.66 -11.67
C SER A 35 -6.56 -4.31 -10.90
N TRP A 36 -7.19 -3.17 -11.20
CA TRP A 36 -8.44 -2.75 -10.57
C TRP A 36 -9.60 -3.70 -10.87
N LEU A 37 -9.75 -4.09 -12.14
CA LEU A 37 -10.77 -5.07 -12.54
C LEU A 37 -10.54 -6.43 -11.88
N ARG A 38 -9.29 -6.91 -11.84
CA ARG A 38 -8.95 -8.15 -11.15
C ARG A 38 -9.28 -8.10 -9.66
N MET A 39 -9.00 -6.98 -8.99
CA MET A 39 -9.36 -6.80 -7.58
C MET A 39 -10.88 -6.76 -7.40
N ASN A 40 -11.61 -6.06 -8.26
CA ASN A 40 -13.07 -6.05 -8.25
C ASN A 40 -13.67 -7.45 -8.36
N ASP A 41 -13.13 -8.28 -9.26
CA ASP A 41 -13.60 -9.65 -9.47
C ASP A 41 -13.23 -10.58 -8.30
N ALA A 42 -12.15 -10.29 -7.59
CA ALA A 42 -11.71 -11.07 -6.45
C ALA A 42 -12.48 -10.78 -5.15
N VAL A 43 -13.24 -9.69 -5.07
CA VAL A 43 -13.96 -9.31 -3.85
C VAL A 43 -14.92 -10.42 -3.42
N GLY A 44 -14.83 -10.81 -2.15
CA GLY A 44 -15.66 -11.86 -1.59
C GLY A 44 -15.21 -13.28 -1.94
N THR A 45 -14.03 -13.44 -2.54
CA THR A 45 -13.48 -14.76 -2.90
C THR A 45 -12.25 -15.11 -2.06
N TRP A 46 -11.95 -16.40 -1.98
CA TRP A 46 -10.68 -16.89 -1.47
C TRP A 46 -9.64 -16.82 -2.58
N THR A 47 -8.47 -16.24 -2.29
CA THR A 47 -7.36 -16.08 -3.22
C THR A 47 -6.06 -16.57 -2.61
N GLU A 48 -5.08 -16.87 -3.45
CA GLU A 48 -3.74 -17.24 -3.01
C GLU A 48 -2.84 -16.01 -3.00
N VAL A 49 -2.19 -15.77 -1.87
CA VAL A 49 -1.16 -14.73 -1.72
C VAL A 49 0.18 -15.41 -1.52
N HIS A 50 1.13 -15.05 -2.35
CA HIS A 50 2.51 -15.50 -2.24
C HIS A 50 3.35 -14.45 -1.51
N THR A 51 3.92 -14.84 -0.38
CA THR A 51 4.89 -14.05 0.37
C THR A 51 6.29 -14.53 0.00
N PRO A 52 7.15 -13.67 -0.59
CA PRO A 52 8.52 -14.05 -0.90
C PRO A 52 9.30 -14.34 0.39
N GLY A 53 10.27 -15.25 0.29
CA GLY A 53 11.18 -15.53 1.41
C GLY A 53 12.09 -14.34 1.71
N GLU A 54 12.71 -14.38 2.89
CA GLU A 54 13.65 -13.37 3.35
C GLU A 54 15.00 -13.53 2.67
N VAL A 55 15.67 -12.40 2.37
CA VAL A 55 17.03 -12.41 1.82
C VAL A 55 18.01 -12.83 2.92
N ILE A 56 18.89 -13.78 2.59
CA ILE A 56 19.97 -14.24 3.46
C ILE A 56 21.25 -13.56 3.00
N CYS A 57 21.92 -12.86 3.90
CA CYS A 57 23.23 -12.24 3.66
C CYS A 57 24.36 -12.98 4.37
N ASP A 58 25.59 -12.85 3.86
CA ASP A 58 26.80 -13.28 4.56
C ASP A 58 27.17 -12.32 5.72
N ALA A 59 28.33 -12.56 6.36
CA ALA A 59 28.81 -11.76 7.49
C ALA A 59 29.12 -10.30 7.13
N ASP A 60 29.33 -10.01 5.84
CA ASP A 60 29.62 -8.67 5.31
C ASP A 60 28.35 -7.99 4.75
N GLY A 61 27.19 -8.64 4.85
CA GLY A 61 25.91 -8.12 4.38
C GLY A 61 25.64 -8.35 2.89
N ILE A 62 26.43 -9.19 2.22
CA ILE A 62 26.27 -9.50 0.79
C ILE A 62 25.20 -10.59 0.64
N PRO A 63 24.17 -10.40 -0.21
CA PRO A 63 23.14 -11.42 -0.45
C PRO A 63 23.74 -12.70 -1.02
N ILE A 64 23.52 -13.83 -0.32
CA ILE A 64 23.97 -15.18 -0.74
C ILE A 64 22.81 -16.12 -1.07
N GLY A 65 21.58 -15.74 -0.75
CA GLY A 65 20.40 -16.53 -1.05
C GLY A 65 19.11 -15.93 -0.50
N MET A 66 18.04 -16.72 -0.53
CA MET A 66 16.75 -16.40 0.06
C MET A 66 16.17 -17.62 0.76
N THR A 67 15.37 -17.41 1.81
CA THR A 67 14.55 -18.48 2.39
C THR A 67 13.44 -18.89 1.42
N ALA A 68 12.77 -20.01 1.70
CA ALA A 68 11.61 -20.42 0.93
C ALA A 68 10.46 -19.40 1.11
N GLY A 69 9.83 -19.00 0.01
CA GLY A 69 8.58 -18.24 0.07
C GLY A 69 7.42 -19.13 0.49
N GLU A 70 6.33 -18.50 0.92
CA GLU A 70 5.12 -19.17 1.39
C GLU A 70 3.93 -18.76 0.52
N THR A 71 3.02 -19.69 0.27
CA THR A 71 1.75 -19.41 -0.40
C THR A 71 0.62 -19.71 0.56
N ASN A 72 -0.20 -18.70 0.83
CA ASN A 72 -1.30 -18.78 1.79
C ASN A 72 -2.63 -18.48 1.10
N THR A 73 -3.67 -19.23 1.45
CA THR A 73 -5.04 -18.93 1.01
C THR A 73 -5.65 -17.91 1.96
N VAL A 74 -6.08 -16.76 1.43
CA VAL A 74 -6.67 -15.66 2.19
C VAL A 74 -8.01 -15.27 1.61
N TYR A 75 -8.90 -14.76 2.44
CA TYR A 75 -10.17 -14.19 1.99
C TYR A 75 -9.96 -12.73 1.59
N PHE A 76 -10.29 -12.38 0.35
CA PHE A 76 -10.17 -11.00 -0.13
C PHE A 76 -11.45 -10.22 0.18
N GLY A 77 -11.41 -9.43 1.26
CA GLY A 77 -12.57 -8.67 1.75
C GLY A 77 -12.95 -7.46 0.90
N GLY A 78 -12.03 -6.96 0.07
CA GLY A 78 -12.24 -5.77 -0.77
C GLY A 78 -11.05 -4.82 -0.76
N ALA A 79 -11.16 -3.77 -1.57
CA ALA A 79 -10.22 -2.66 -1.57
C ALA A 79 -10.97 -1.34 -1.68
N THR A 80 -10.39 -0.30 -1.08
CA THR A 80 -10.91 1.08 -1.12
C THR A 80 -10.14 1.88 -2.16
N VAL A 81 -10.86 2.64 -3.00
CA VAL A 81 -10.32 3.43 -4.10
C VAL A 81 -11.02 4.79 -4.18
N THR A 82 -10.34 5.80 -4.72
CA THR A 82 -10.95 7.13 -4.97
C THR A 82 -11.38 7.27 -6.43
N PRO A 83 -12.37 8.11 -6.74
CA PRO A 83 -12.77 8.38 -8.13
C PRO A 83 -11.60 8.85 -9.02
N ALA A 84 -10.69 9.66 -8.50
CA ALA A 84 -9.52 10.14 -9.23
C ALA A 84 -8.55 9.01 -9.63
N GLN A 85 -8.43 7.97 -8.80
CA GLN A 85 -7.60 6.80 -9.12
C GLN A 85 -8.22 5.93 -10.21
N LEU A 86 -9.56 5.83 -10.27
CA LEU A 86 -10.27 5.15 -11.35
C LEU A 86 -10.18 5.96 -12.66
N GLU A 87 -10.38 7.28 -12.59
CA GLU A 87 -10.28 8.17 -13.75
C GLU A 87 -8.89 8.12 -14.38
N ALA A 88 -7.82 8.08 -13.56
CA ALA A 88 -6.44 7.97 -14.02
C ALA A 88 -6.17 6.74 -14.91
N VAL A 89 -6.99 5.68 -14.79
CA VAL A 89 -6.89 4.46 -15.58
C VAL A 89 -8.06 4.27 -16.56
N GLY A 90 -8.90 5.31 -16.74
CA GLY A 90 -10.05 5.28 -17.63
C GLY A 90 -11.18 4.37 -17.16
N LEU A 91 -11.36 4.24 -15.84
CA LEU A 91 -12.48 3.53 -15.20
C LEU A 91 -13.42 4.52 -14.50
N THR A 92 -14.65 4.08 -14.32
CA THR A 92 -15.68 4.72 -13.50
C THR A 92 -16.08 3.81 -12.35
N PRO A 93 -16.78 4.31 -11.31
CA PRO A 93 -17.30 3.47 -10.25
C PRO A 93 -18.20 2.31 -10.75
N ASP A 94 -18.91 2.52 -11.85
CA ASP A 94 -19.77 1.49 -12.46
C ASP A 94 -18.99 0.30 -13.04
N ASP A 95 -17.71 0.51 -13.39
CA ASP A 95 -16.83 -0.55 -13.88
C ASP A 95 -16.29 -1.45 -12.76
N VAL A 96 -16.37 -1.00 -11.50
CA VAL A 96 -15.82 -1.70 -10.32
C VAL A 96 -16.83 -1.76 -9.16
N PRO A 97 -18.02 -2.35 -9.36
CA PRO A 97 -19.13 -2.27 -8.41
C PRO A 97 -18.88 -2.96 -7.06
N ASN A 98 -17.85 -3.81 -6.96
CA ASN A 98 -17.50 -4.52 -5.73
C ASN A 98 -16.42 -3.80 -4.90
N LEU A 99 -15.77 -2.77 -5.45
CA LEU A 99 -14.80 -1.96 -4.72
C LEU A 99 -15.49 -0.85 -3.94
N ASP A 100 -14.89 -0.46 -2.82
CA ASP A 100 -15.38 0.65 -2.01
C ASP A 100 -14.84 1.96 -2.57
N VAL A 101 -15.70 2.74 -3.24
CA VAL A 101 -15.31 4.02 -3.82
C VAL A 101 -15.59 5.15 -2.84
N VAL A 102 -14.53 5.77 -2.34
CA VAL A 102 -14.60 6.83 -1.33
C VAL A 102 -14.11 8.16 -1.86
N ASP A 103 -14.76 9.24 -1.44
CA ASP A 103 -14.27 10.58 -1.73
C ASP A 103 -12.95 10.86 -1.00
N PRO A 104 -12.02 11.61 -1.62
CA PRO A 104 -10.79 12.00 -0.96
C PRO A 104 -11.09 12.82 0.31
N PRO A 105 -10.34 12.60 1.41
CA PRO A 105 -10.56 13.33 2.65
C PRO A 105 -10.31 14.81 2.45
N LYS A 106 -11.22 15.66 2.94
CA LYS A 106 -11.02 17.11 2.96
C LYS A 106 -9.94 17.46 3.98
N ARG A 107 -8.88 18.16 3.56
CA ARG A 107 -7.92 18.75 4.50
C ARG A 107 -8.61 19.85 5.31
N LYS A 108 -8.40 19.87 6.63
CA LYS A 108 -9.00 20.85 7.57
C LYS A 108 -8.62 22.31 7.25
N ASP A 109 -7.62 22.51 6.40
CA ASP A 109 -7.02 23.80 6.09
C ASP A 109 -7.55 24.42 4.78
N GLN A 110 -8.37 23.68 4.02
CA GLN A 110 -9.08 24.20 2.85
C GLN A 110 -10.50 24.62 3.28
N LYS A 111 -10.66 25.92 3.53
CA LYS A 111 -11.93 26.57 3.83
C LYS A 111 -12.44 27.35 2.63
#